data_AF-A0A023IVB5-F1
#
_entry.id   AF-A0A023IVB5-F1
#
_cell.length_a   1.000
_cell.length_b   1.000
_cell.length_c   1.000
_cell.angle_alpha   90.00
_cell.angle_beta   90.00
_cell.angle_gamma   90.00
#
_symmetry.space_group_name_H-M   'P 1'
#
loop_
_entity.id
_entity.type
_entity.pdbx_description
1 polymer ?
#
loop_
_entity_poly.entity_id
_entity_poly.type
_entity_poly.pdbx_seq_one_letter_code
_entity_poly.pdbx_strand_id
1 'polypeptide(L)' 'VWNKAFVGDFNDGINQFKVGQAVEPSSFTEKWTKGLIEWWNVELKDRTPEWAPEIT' A
#
# COMPACT_ATOMS: atom_id res chain seq x y z
N VAL A 1 -3.10 1.25 -9.34
CA VAL A 1 -1.77 1.22 -10.00
C VAL A 1 -0.99 2.42 -9.48
N TRP A 2 0.26 2.25 -9.03
CA TRP A 2 1.11 3.36 -8.55
C TRP A 2 2.38 3.49 -9.41
N ASN A 3 3.08 4.61 -9.28
CA ASN A 3 4.31 4.87 -10.01
C ASN A 3 5.52 4.27 -9.28
N LYS A 4 6.02 3.13 -9.75
CA LYS A 4 7.18 2.42 -9.16
C LYS A 4 8.47 3.23 -9.17
N ALA A 5 8.67 4.11 -10.15
CA ALA A 5 9.88 4.93 -10.24
C ALA A 5 9.93 5.99 -9.14
N PHE A 6 8.76 6.46 -8.70
CA PHE A 6 8.63 7.47 -7.67
C PHE A 6 8.44 6.87 -6.26
N VAL A 7 7.48 5.96 -6.13
CA VAL A 7 7.10 5.37 -4.83
C VAL A 7 8.10 4.30 -4.40
N GLY A 8 8.45 3.40 -5.32
CA GLY A 8 9.20 2.18 -5.00
C GLY A 8 8.46 0.92 -5.42
N ASP A 9 9.04 -0.23 -5.10
CA ASP A 9 8.48 -1.53 -5.43
C ASP A 9 8.80 -2.55 -4.34
N PHE A 10 8.07 -3.66 -4.35
CA PHE A 10 8.35 -4.80 -3.49
C PHE A 10 9.68 -5.44 -3.86
N ASN A 11 10.41 -5.93 -2.86
CA ASN A 11 11.71 -6.59 -3.09
C ASN A 11 11.57 -7.86 -3.95
N ASP A 12 10.42 -8.52 -3.86
CA ASP A 12 10.08 -9.71 -4.65
C ASP A 12 9.48 -9.36 -6.03
N GLY A 13 9.22 -8.07 -6.32
CA GLY A 13 8.56 -7.60 -7.54
C GLY A 13 7.06 -7.97 -7.65
N ILE A 14 6.56 -8.80 -6.73
CA ILE A 14 5.15 -9.19 -6.63
C ILE A 14 4.39 -8.18 -5.78
N ASN A 15 3.23 -7.73 -6.29
CA ASN A 15 2.34 -6.86 -5.52
C ASN A 15 1.71 -7.64 -4.35
N GLN A 16 2.06 -7.26 -3.11
CA GLN A 16 1.51 -7.86 -1.90
C GLN A 16 0.37 -7.05 -1.26
N PHE A 17 -0.03 -5.92 -1.84
CA PHE A 17 -1.18 -5.16 -1.35
C PHE A 17 -2.47 -5.94 -1.59
N LYS A 18 -2.98 -6.57 -0.52
CA LYS A 18 -4.25 -7.28 -0.50
C LYS A 18 -5.13 -6.72 0.62
N VAL A 19 -6.39 -6.46 0.32
CA VAL A 19 -7.38 -5.97 1.28
C VAL A 19 -7.38 -6.84 2.54
N GLY A 20 -7.37 -6.21 3.71
CA GLY A 20 -7.34 -6.86 5.02
C GLY A 20 -5.99 -7.51 5.40
N GLN A 21 -5.01 -7.56 4.49
CA GLN A 21 -3.70 -8.16 4.75
C GLN A 21 -2.67 -7.10 5.11
N ALA A 22 -2.01 -7.31 6.25
CA ALA A 22 -0.84 -6.52 6.62
C ALA A 22 0.36 -6.90 5.75
N VAL A 23 1.15 -5.91 5.39
CA VAL A 23 2.36 -6.03 4.58
C VAL A 23 3.56 -5.72 5.47
N GLU A 24 4.62 -6.51 5.36
CA GLU A 24 5.81 -6.27 6.16
C GLU A 24 6.59 -5.05 5.62
N PRO A 25 6.95 -4.06 6.46
CA PRO A 25 7.66 -2.87 6.00
C PRO A 25 9.02 -3.17 5.38
N SER A 26 9.69 -4.23 5.82
CA SER A 26 10.98 -4.68 5.27
C SER A 26 10.86 -5.29 3.87
N SER A 27 9.65 -5.64 3.41
CA SER A 27 9.40 -6.24 2.10
C SER A 27 9.24 -5.20 0.98
N PHE A 28 9.20 -3.91 1.30
CA PHE A 28 9.02 -2.83 0.33
C PHE A 28 10.18 -1.84 0.39
N THR A 29 10.77 -1.55 -0.78
CA THR A 29 11.83 -0.54 -0.89
C THR A 29 11.25 0.75 -1.44
N GLU A 30 11.09 1.74 -0.56
CA GLU A 30 10.64 3.09 -0.93
C GLU A 30 11.80 3.89 -1.56
N LYS A 31 11.49 4.70 -2.58
CA LYS A 31 12.49 5.58 -3.23
C LYS A 31 12.38 7.03 -2.74
N TRP A 32 11.23 7.66 -3.01
CA TRP A 32 10.97 9.06 -2.70
C TRP A 32 9.80 9.25 -1.73
N THR A 33 9.19 8.15 -1.28
CA THR A 33 8.14 8.15 -0.25
C THR A 33 8.70 7.60 1.06
N LYS A 34 7.96 7.80 2.14
CA LYS A 34 8.26 7.19 3.44
C LYS A 34 6.95 6.82 4.13
N GLY A 35 6.88 5.59 4.66
CA GLY A 35 5.76 5.14 5.48
C GLY A 35 4.56 4.66 4.66
N LEU A 36 4.72 4.34 3.37
CA LEU A 36 3.64 3.80 2.55
C LEU A 36 3.07 2.49 3.13
N ILE A 37 3.94 1.60 3.61
CA ILE A 37 3.54 0.32 4.20
C ILE A 37 2.90 0.50 5.57
N GLU A 38 3.39 1.45 6.36
CA GLU A 38 2.78 1.79 7.65
C GLU A 38 1.36 2.33 7.43
N TRP A 39 1.19 3.26 6.49
CA TRP A 39 -0.14 3.78 6.12
C TRP A 39 -1.07 2.68 5.59
N TRP A 40 -0.53 1.76 4.77
CA TRP A 40 -1.27 0.59 4.32
C TRP A 40 -1.79 -0.25 5.50
N ASN A 41 -0.90 -0.58 6.45
CA ASN A 41 -1.22 -1.43 7.58
C ASN A 41 -2.17 -0.78 8.59
N VAL A 42 -2.10 0.53 8.75
CA VAL A 42 -2.92 1.29 9.70
C VAL A 42 -4.31 1.57 9.13
N GLU A 43 -4.43 1.88 7.84
CA GLU A 43 -5.65 2.48 7.33
C GLU A 43 -6.07 1.97 5.94
N LEU A 44 -5.17 1.86 4.97
CA LEU A 44 -5.58 1.59 3.58
C LEU A 44 -6.03 0.14 3.34
N LYS A 45 -5.54 -0.82 4.13
CA LYS A 45 -5.93 -2.23 4.00
C LYS A 45 -7.42 -2.47 4.27
N ASP A 46 -8.07 -1.62 5.07
CA ASP A 46 -9.48 -1.75 5.49
C ASP A 46 -10.42 -0.82 4.72
N ARG A 47 -9.88 0.15 3.96
CA ARG A 47 -10.68 1.07 3.14
C ARG A 47 -11.00 0.45 1.77
N THR A 48 -12.07 -0.33 1.72
CA THR A 48 -12.58 -0.91 0.47
C THR A 48 -13.33 0.14 -0.36
N PRO A 49 -13.34 0.02 -1.71
CA PRO A 49 -14.03 0.95 -2.61
C PRO A 49 -15.56 0.97 -2.41
N GLU A 50 -16.13 -0.01 -1.73
CA GLU A 50 -17.55 -0.05 -1.36
C GLU A 50 -17.91 0.97 -0.26
N TRP A 51 -16.94 1.42 0.54
CA TRP A 51 -17.09 2.48 1.56
C TRP A 51 -16.95 3.90 0.99
N ALA A 52 -16.21 4.07 -0.10
CA ALA A 52 -15.97 5.37 -0.72
C ALA A 52 -17.22 6.15 -1.18
N PRO A 53 -18.31 5.53 -1.69
CA PRO A 53 -19.48 6.27 -2.16
C PRO A 53 -20.46 6.68 -1.05
N GLU A 54 -20.38 6.16 0.18
CA GLU A 54 -21.30 6.56 1.26
C GLU A 54 -21.01 7.95 1.85
N ILE A 55 -19.90 8.59 1.44
CA ILE A 55 -19.46 9.91 1.94
C ILE A 55 -19.61 11.02 0.87
N THR A 56 -19.95 10.70 -0.38
CA THR A 56 -20.05 11.68 -1.50
C THR A 56 -21.46 12.14 -1.79
#